data_AF-A0A1X9Z288-F1
#
_entry.id   AF-A0A1X9Z288-F1
#
_cell.length_a   1.000
_cell.length_b   1.000
_cell.length_c   1.000
_cell.angle_alpha   90.00
_cell.angle_beta   90.00
_cell.angle_gamma   90.00
#
_symmetry.space_group_name_H-M   'P 1'
#
loop_
_entity.id
_entity.type
_entity.pdbx_description
1 polymer ?
#
loop_
_entity_poly.entity_id
_entity_poly.type
_entity_poly.pdbx_seq_one_letter_code
_entity_poly.pdbx_strand_id
1 'polypeptide(L)'
;MFLSTVYFWWFEVHLTEIKHWDFLKYLFLVIYVITYYTLAALLFPEDMRDYKDYKTYFLSRKKWFYSILAVLFLFDAVDTYLKGPGYHTEMLKVYPIREFIHIIACLNAARTNNKWVHLITVSAFIIFQCYWILNYYMNG
;
A
#
# COMPACT_ATOMS: atom_id res chain seq x y z
N MET A 1 4.77 -3.96 -4.95
CA MET A 1 4.32 -2.80 -5.76
C MET A 1 3.45 -3.23 -6.92
N PHE A 2 3.91 -4.04 -7.88
CA PHE A 2 3.09 -4.48 -9.02
C PHE A 2 1.68 -4.97 -8.64
N LEU A 3 1.58 -6.02 -7.82
CA LEU A 3 0.28 -6.57 -7.39
C LEU A 3 -0.59 -5.52 -6.68
N SER A 4 0.01 -4.72 -5.80
CA SER A 4 -0.68 -3.65 -5.07
C SER A 4 -1.20 -2.55 -6.00
N THR A 5 -0.48 -2.23 -7.08
CA THR A 5 -0.92 -1.25 -8.09
C THR A 5 -2.06 -1.79 -8.94
N VAL A 6 -2.03 -3.08 -9.32
CA VAL A 6 -3.16 -3.73 -10.01
C VAL A 6 -4.39 -3.71 -9.11
N TYR A 7 -4.23 -4.11 -7.85
CA TYR A 7 -5.29 -4.06 -6.86
C TYR A 7 -5.84 -2.65 -6.66
N PHE A 8 -4.97 -1.65 -6.52
CA PHE A 8 -5.35 -0.25 -6.40
C PHE A 8 -6.29 0.16 -7.53
N TRP A 9 -5.89 -0.04 -8.79
CA TRP A 9 -6.72 0.37 -9.92
C TRP A 9 -8.05 -0.39 -10.00
N TRP A 10 -8.07 -1.67 -9.64
CA TRP A 10 -9.31 -2.42 -9.51
C TRP A 10 -10.22 -1.82 -8.43
N PHE A 11 -9.66 -1.47 -7.29
CA PHE A 11 -10.35 -0.84 -6.18
C PHE A 11 -10.86 0.56 -6.52
N GLU A 12 -10.15 1.31 -7.36
CA GLU A 12 -10.53 2.64 -7.83
C GLU A 12 -11.66 2.65 -8.87
N VAL A 13 -12.03 1.51 -9.48
CA VAL A 13 -13.17 1.46 -10.42
C VAL A 13 -14.44 2.03 -9.79
N HIS A 14 -14.63 1.85 -8.48
CA HIS A 14 -15.80 2.33 -7.74
C HIS A 14 -15.80 3.84 -7.46
N LEU A 15 -14.71 4.55 -7.75
CA LEU A 15 -14.73 6.00 -7.82
C LEU A 15 -15.75 6.52 -8.84
N THR A 16 -16.12 5.71 -9.84
CA THR A 16 -17.17 6.04 -10.81
C THR A 16 -18.55 6.20 -10.16
N GLU A 17 -18.77 5.63 -8.97
CA GLU A 17 -20.02 5.75 -8.21
C GLU A 17 -20.09 7.06 -7.41
N ILE A 18 -18.97 7.75 -7.23
CA ILE A 18 -18.91 9.04 -6.56
C ILE A 18 -19.51 10.12 -7.49
N LYS A 19 -20.74 10.54 -7.19
CA LYS A 19 -21.48 11.53 -7.99
C LYS A 19 -20.91 12.95 -7.96
N HIS A 20 -20.21 13.32 -6.88
CA HIS A 20 -19.70 14.67 -6.67
C HIS A 20 -18.20 14.68 -6.39
N TRP A 21 -17.44 15.15 -7.37
CA TRP A 21 -16.01 15.42 -7.25
C TRP A 21 -15.77 16.88 -6.89
N ASP A 22 -14.96 17.08 -5.86
CA ASP A 22 -14.36 18.38 -5.57
C ASP A 22 -12.85 18.31 -5.83
N PHE A 23 -12.22 19.48 -5.84
CA PHE A 23 -10.80 19.61 -6.09
C PHE A 23 -9.93 18.85 -5.08
N LEU A 24 -10.36 18.74 -3.81
CA LEU A 24 -9.58 18.08 -2.77
C LEU A 24 -9.57 16.57 -2.95
N LYS A 25 -10.70 15.96 -3.32
CA LYS A 25 -10.76 14.53 -3.65
C LYS A 25 -9.87 14.20 -4.85
N TYR A 26 -9.89 15.05 -5.88
CA TYR A 26 -9.02 14.91 -7.03
C TYR A 26 -7.53 15.03 -6.66
N LEU A 27 -7.17 16.07 -5.90
CA LEU A 27 -5.79 16.28 -5.42
C LEU A 27 -5.31 15.10 -4.56
N PHE A 28 -6.17 14.58 -3.68
CA PHE A 28 -5.89 13.40 -2.88
C PHE A 28 -5.56 12.19 -3.75
N LEU A 29 -6.39 11.89 -4.75
CA LEU A 29 -6.14 10.77 -5.68
C LEU A 29 -4.79 10.91 -6.40
N VAL A 30 -4.44 12.12 -6.85
CA VAL A 30 -3.15 12.39 -7.49
C VAL A 30 -1.99 12.13 -6.53
N ILE A 31 -2.07 12.63 -5.30
CA ILE A 31 -1.04 12.39 -4.26
C ILE A 31 -0.94 10.88 -3.95
N TYR A 32 -2.06 10.18 -3.92
CA TYR A 32 -2.09 8.74 -3.66
C TYR A 32 -1.36 7.95 -4.76
N VAL A 33 -1.65 8.24 -6.03
CA VAL A 33 -0.95 7.62 -7.18
C VAL A 33 0.55 7.95 -7.19
N ILE A 34 0.94 9.20 -6.88
CA ILE A 34 2.35 9.60 -6.78
C ILE A 34 3.07 8.80 -5.68
N THR A 35 2.36 8.46 -4.59
CA THR A 35 2.92 7.66 -3.49
C THR A 35 3.21 6.23 -3.94
N TYR A 36 2.31 5.60 -4.71
CA TYR A 36 2.57 4.31 -5.37
C TYR A 36 3.80 4.37 -6.27
N TYR A 37 3.89 5.39 -7.12
CA TYR A 37 5.05 5.60 -7.99
C TYR A 37 6.35 5.75 -7.20
N THR A 38 6.34 6.56 -6.14
CA THR A 38 7.51 6.81 -5.29
C THR A 38 8.01 5.53 -4.64
N LEU A 39 7.11 4.67 -4.16
CA LEU A 39 7.47 3.36 -3.61
C LEU A 39 8.02 2.41 -4.66
N ALA A 40 7.47 2.42 -5.87
CA ALA A 40 7.99 1.62 -6.98
C ALA A 40 9.40 2.10 -7.39
N ALA A 41 9.61 3.41 -7.47
CA ALA A 41 10.91 4.01 -7.76
C ALA A 41 11.94 3.69 -6.68
N LEU A 42 11.57 3.75 -5.39
CA LEU A 42 12.49 3.45 -4.29
C LEU A 42 13.00 2.00 -4.26
N LEU A 43 12.32 1.06 -4.91
CA LEU A 43 12.78 -0.33 -4.99
C LEU A 43 13.97 -0.51 -5.93
N PHE A 44 14.09 0.35 -6.94
CA PHE A 44 15.13 0.24 -7.95
C PHE A 44 16.10 1.42 -7.85
N PRO A 45 17.40 1.16 -7.72
CA PRO A 45 18.40 2.22 -7.80
C PRO A 45 18.45 2.82 -9.21
N GLU A 46 18.61 4.14 -9.30
CA GLU A 46 18.99 4.79 -10.56
C GLU A 46 20.41 4.38 -10.98
N ASP A 47 21.27 4.09 -10.00
CA ASP A 47 22.65 3.67 -10.21
C ASP A 47 23.14 2.70 -9.13
N MET A 48 23.83 1.64 -9.56
CA MET A 48 24.39 0.60 -8.71
C MET A 48 25.87 0.81 -8.38
N ARG A 49 26.55 1.82 -8.95
CA ARG A 49 27.99 2.06 -8.75
C ARG A 49 28.41 2.12 -7.28
N ASP A 50 27.56 2.65 -6.41
CA ASP A 50 27.82 2.79 -4.98
C ASP A 50 27.34 1.59 -4.12
N TYR A 51 26.72 0.57 -4.72
CA TYR A 51 26.09 -0.54 -3.99
C TYR A 51 26.55 -1.90 -4.49
N LYS A 52 27.02 -2.74 -3.55
CA LYS A 52 27.49 -4.10 -3.84
C LYS A 52 26.39 -5.02 -4.39
N ASP A 53 25.16 -4.85 -3.90
CA ASP A 53 23.99 -5.65 -4.29
C ASP A 53 22.67 -4.92 -3.97
N TYR A 54 21.56 -5.42 -4.51
CA TYR A 54 20.21 -4.89 -4.28
C TYR A 54 19.80 -4.91 -2.81
N LYS A 55 20.32 -5.86 -2.03
CA LYS A 55 19.98 -6.00 -0.61
C LYS A 55 20.55 -4.83 0.18
N THR A 56 21.81 -4.51 -0.04
CA THR A 56 22.52 -3.39 0.59
C THR A 56 21.87 -2.07 0.19
N TYR A 57 21.51 -1.92 -1.08
CA TYR A 57 20.73 -0.78 -1.57
C TYR A 57 19.43 -0.61 -0.79
N PHE A 58 18.58 -1.65 -0.78
CA PHE A 58 17.27 -1.59 -0.11
C PHE A 58 17.42 -1.32 1.39
N LEU A 59 18.37 -1.96 2.06
CA LEU A 59 18.61 -1.73 3.50
C LEU A 59 19.01 -0.28 3.81
N SER A 60 19.67 0.42 2.88
CA SER A 60 20.01 1.84 3.02
C SER A 60 18.79 2.78 2.89
N ARG A 61 17.74 2.34 2.17
CA ARG A 61 16.51 3.11 1.89
C ARG A 61 15.29 2.61 2.64
N LYS A 62 15.39 1.49 3.34
CA LYS A 62 14.25 0.81 4.00
C LYS A 62 13.42 1.73 4.89
N LYS A 63 14.04 2.68 5.59
CA LYS A 63 13.32 3.62 6.47
C LYS A 63 12.33 4.43 5.64
N TRP A 64 12.80 5.02 4.53
CA TRP A 64 11.96 5.72 3.58
C TRP A 64 10.91 4.81 2.96
N PHE A 65 11.30 3.62 2.50
CA PHE A 65 10.37 2.67 1.90
C PHE A 65 9.22 2.30 2.86
N TYR A 66 9.53 1.84 4.08
CA TYR A 66 8.50 1.45 5.04
C TYR A 66 7.71 2.63 5.60
N SER A 67 8.32 3.82 5.75
CA SER A 67 7.59 5.02 6.16
C SER A 67 6.58 5.47 5.11
N ILE A 68 6.97 5.50 3.83
CA ILE A 68 6.07 5.87 2.74
C ILE A 68 5.02 4.78 2.54
N LEU A 69 5.37 3.50 2.74
CA LEU A 69 4.41 2.40 2.70
C LEU A 69 3.36 2.51 3.83
N ALA A 70 3.74 2.97 5.02
CA ALA A 70 2.76 3.28 6.07
C ALA A 70 1.83 4.44 5.69
N VAL A 71 2.35 5.48 5.02
CA VAL A 71 1.54 6.58 4.48
C VAL A 71 0.58 6.07 3.39
N LEU A 72 1.03 5.13 2.55
CA LEU A 72 0.18 4.50 1.54
C LEU A 72 -1.05 3.83 2.16
N PHE A 73 -0.86 3.05 3.23
CA PHE A 73 -1.97 2.41 3.97
C PHE A 73 -2.89 3.43 4.67
N LEU A 74 -2.34 4.57 5.11
CA LEU A 74 -3.18 5.68 5.60
C LEU A 74 -4.05 6.27 4.48
N PHE A 75 -3.48 6.47 3.29
CA PHE A 75 -4.26 6.92 2.13
C PHE A 75 -5.30 5.89 1.72
N ASP A 76 -4.99 4.60 1.74
CA ASP A 76 -5.95 3.52 1.48
C ASP A 76 -7.17 3.59 2.43
N ALA A 77 -6.92 3.85 3.72
CA ALA A 77 -7.99 4.04 4.71
C ALA A 77 -8.83 5.30 4.43
N VAL A 78 -8.19 6.42 4.06
CA VAL A 78 -8.88 7.68 3.72
C VAL A 78 -9.72 7.49 2.46
N ASP A 79 -9.17 6.85 1.43
CA ASP A 79 -9.86 6.57 0.17
C ASP A 79 -11.11 5.70 0.40
N THR A 80 -10.96 4.64 1.19
CA THR A 80 -12.06 3.76 1.58
C THR A 80 -13.17 4.54 2.30
N TYR A 81 -12.81 5.50 3.16
CA TYR A 81 -13.77 6.38 3.82
C TYR A 81 -14.48 7.32 2.83
N LEU A 82 -13.76 7.87 1.85
CA LEU A 82 -14.33 8.77 0.82
C LEU A 82 -15.36 8.07 -0.08
N LYS A 83 -15.19 6.76 -0.33
CA LYS A 83 -16.16 5.93 -1.08
C LYS A 83 -17.48 5.73 -0.33
N GLY A 84 -17.49 5.95 1.00
CA GLY A 84 -18.70 6.00 1.82
C GLY A 84 -19.22 4.63 2.27
N PRO A 85 -20.23 4.62 3.17
CA PRO A 85 -20.68 3.40 3.86
C PRO A 85 -21.42 2.40 2.96
N GLY A 86 -21.93 2.83 1.81
CA GLY A 86 -22.65 1.98 0.87
C GLY A 86 -21.74 1.08 0.02
N TYR A 87 -20.43 1.35 0.00
CA TYR A 87 -19.50 0.67 -0.90
C TYR A 87 -19.39 -0.83 -0.57
N HIS A 88 -19.19 -1.21 0.70
CA HIS A 88 -19.32 -2.59 1.18
C HIS A 88 -19.37 -2.60 2.72
N THR A 89 -20.56 -2.59 3.32
CA THR A 89 -20.77 -2.54 4.78
C THR A 89 -20.05 -3.65 5.55
N GLU A 90 -19.86 -4.83 4.96
CA GLU A 90 -19.09 -5.93 5.57
C GLU A 90 -17.58 -5.78 5.41
N MET A 91 -17.08 -5.23 4.29
CA MET A 91 -15.65 -4.98 4.11
C MET A 91 -15.15 -3.88 5.05
N LEU A 92 -15.95 -2.83 5.27
CA LEU A 92 -15.63 -1.68 6.12
C LEU A 92 -15.37 -2.04 7.59
N LYS A 93 -15.81 -3.22 8.07
CA LYS A 93 -15.54 -3.66 9.45
C LYS A 93 -14.11 -4.22 9.61
N VAL A 94 -13.64 -4.96 8.61
CA VAL A 94 -12.34 -5.66 8.66
C VAL A 94 -11.21 -4.74 8.17
N TYR A 95 -11.52 -3.85 7.22
CA TYR A 95 -10.55 -2.95 6.59
C TYR A 95 -9.77 -2.07 7.56
N PRO A 96 -10.39 -1.37 8.53
CA PRO A 96 -9.66 -0.45 9.42
C PRO A 96 -8.67 -1.18 10.33
N ILE A 97 -9.05 -2.37 10.82
CA ILE A 97 -8.17 -3.21 11.64
C ILE A 97 -7.00 -3.69 10.79
N ARG A 98 -7.28 -4.10 9.55
CA ARG A 98 -6.26 -4.51 8.59
C ARG A 98 -5.26 -3.37 8.33
N GLU A 99 -5.72 -2.18 7.98
CA GLU A 99 -4.84 -1.04 7.69
C GLU A 99 -4.00 -0.66 8.91
N PHE A 100 -4.60 -0.68 10.10
CA PHE A 100 -3.86 -0.43 11.34
C PHE A 100 -2.73 -1.44 11.56
N ILE A 101 -2.99 -2.74 11.35
CA ILE A 101 -1.96 -3.78 11.45
C ILE A 101 -0.83 -3.55 10.43
N HIS A 102 -1.16 -3.21 9.18
CA HIS A 102 -0.18 -2.94 8.13
C HIS A 102 0.71 -1.73 8.46
N ILE A 103 0.11 -0.64 8.97
CA ILE A 103 0.83 0.56 9.41
C ILE A 103 1.80 0.20 10.54
N ILE A 104 1.34 -0.50 11.58
CA ILE A 104 2.20 -0.90 12.71
C ILE A 104 3.33 -1.83 12.25
N ALA A 105 3.06 -2.78 11.35
CA ALA A 105 4.08 -3.64 10.78
C ALA A 105 5.14 -2.84 9.99
N CYS A 106 4.72 -1.85 9.20
CA CYS A 106 5.63 -0.95 8.48
C CYS A 106 6.49 -0.11 9.44
N LEU A 107 5.91 0.48 10.46
CA LEU A 107 6.65 1.28 11.45
C LEU A 107 7.69 0.44 12.21
N ASN A 108 7.37 -0.82 12.52
CA ASN A 108 8.33 -1.75 13.12
C ASN A 108 9.44 -2.14 12.12
N ALA A 109 9.07 -2.45 10.87
CA ALA A 109 10.01 -2.78 9.82
C ALA A 109 10.96 -1.60 9.50
N ALA A 110 10.51 -0.35 9.60
CA ALA A 110 11.36 0.82 9.42
C ALA A 110 12.50 0.91 10.47
N ARG A 111 12.25 0.45 11.70
CA ARG A 111 13.18 0.60 12.83
C ARG A 111 14.17 -0.54 12.99
N THR A 112 13.79 -1.76 12.59
CA THR A 112 14.62 -2.95 12.76
C THR A 112 15.66 -3.13 11.66
N ASN A 113 16.80 -3.74 11.99
CA ASN A 113 17.80 -4.22 11.03
C ASN A 113 17.69 -5.73 10.72
N ASN A 114 16.70 -6.41 11.31
CA ASN A 114 16.55 -7.85 11.16
C ASN A 114 15.94 -8.21 9.80
N LYS A 115 16.72 -8.90 8.96
CA LYS A 115 16.28 -9.40 7.64
C LYS A 115 15.00 -10.24 7.69
N TRP A 116 14.79 -10.98 8.78
CA TRP A 116 13.62 -11.84 8.95
C TRP A 116 12.35 -11.03 9.18
N VAL A 117 12.44 -9.89 9.87
CA VAL A 117 11.29 -9.00 10.04
C VAL A 117 10.86 -8.46 8.68
N HIS A 118 11.81 -7.95 7.89
CA HIS A 118 11.51 -7.47 6.53
C HIS A 118 10.89 -8.55 5.65
N LEU A 119 11.45 -9.76 5.66
CA LEU A 119 10.96 -10.88 4.87
C LEU A 119 9.55 -11.29 5.30
N ILE A 120 9.33 -11.48 6.61
CA ILE A 120 8.01 -11.87 7.14
C ILE A 120 6.97 -10.80 6.83
N THR A 121 7.29 -9.51 7.06
CA THR A 121 6.36 -8.41 6.78
C THR A 121 5.95 -8.39 5.31
N VAL A 122 6.92 -8.44 4.38
CA VAL A 122 6.62 -8.38 2.94
C VAL A 122 5.89 -9.64 2.48
N SER A 123 6.31 -10.83 2.90
CA SER A 123 5.64 -12.09 2.55
C SER A 123 4.22 -12.13 3.10
N ALA A 124 4.00 -11.69 4.34
CA ALA A 124 2.67 -11.60 4.93
C ALA A 124 1.77 -10.65 4.15
N PHE A 125 2.27 -9.48 3.73
CA PHE A 125 1.52 -8.54 2.91
C PHE A 125 1.12 -9.14 1.56
N ILE A 126 2.04 -9.83 0.88
CA ILE A 126 1.75 -10.47 -0.41
C ILE A 126 0.72 -11.60 -0.25
N ILE A 127 0.92 -12.49 0.73
CA ILE A 127 0.00 -13.60 1.00
C ILE A 127 -1.40 -13.07 1.33
N PHE A 128 -1.46 -12.06 2.21
CA PHE A 128 -2.72 -11.43 2.60
C PHE A 128 -3.40 -10.77 1.40
N GLN A 129 -2.64 -10.04 0.57
CA GLN A 129 -3.17 -9.40 -0.63
C GLN A 129 -3.75 -10.43 -1.61
N CYS A 130 -3.04 -11.53 -1.86
CA CYS A 130 -3.53 -12.63 -2.70
C CYS A 130 -4.79 -13.27 -2.10
N TYR A 131 -4.78 -13.57 -0.80
CA TYR A 131 -5.95 -14.09 -0.09
C TYR A 131 -7.16 -13.16 -0.23
N TRP A 132 -6.97 -11.85 -0.04
CA TRP A 132 -8.02 -10.86 -0.18
C TRP A 132 -8.58 -10.83 -1.60
N ILE A 133 -7.70 -10.79 -2.61
CA ILE A 133 -8.11 -10.75 -4.01
C ILE A 133 -8.94 -11.99 -4.37
N LEU A 134 -8.47 -13.18 -3.98
CA LEU A 134 -9.13 -14.44 -4.29
C LEU A 134 -10.51 -14.54 -3.63
N ASN A 135 -10.63 -14.23 -2.34
CA ASN A 135 -11.89 -14.42 -1.62
C ASN A 135 -12.95 -13.39 -1.98
N TYR A 136 -12.56 -12.15 -2.25
CA TYR A 136 -13.53 -11.07 -2.44
C TYR A 136 -13.84 -10.74 -3.90
N TYR A 137 -12.96 -11.08 -4.84
CA TYR A 137 -13.16 -10.73 -6.26
C TYR A 137 -13.14 -11.91 -7.23
N MET A 138 -12.63 -13.08 -6.83
CA MET A 138 -12.59 -14.26 -7.71
C MET A 138 -13.49 -15.41 -7.27
N ASN A 139 -13.80 -15.51 -5.98
CA ASN A 139 -14.68 -16.54 -5.41
C ASN A 139 -16.11 -16.04 -5.13
N GLY A 140 -16.53 -14.93 -5.77
CA GLY A 140 -17.86 -14.34 -5.65
C GLY A 140 -18.68 -14.53 -6.92
#